data_AF-A0A453CCY3-F1
#
_entry.id   AF-A0A453CCY3-F1
#
_cell.length_a   1.000
_cell.length_b   1.000
_cell.length_c   1.000
_cell.angle_alpha   90.00
_cell.angle_beta   90.00
_cell.angle_gamma   90.00
#
_symmetry.space_group_name_H-M   'P 1'
#
loop_
_entity.id
_entity.type
_entity.pdbx_description
1 polymer ?
#
loop_
_entity_poly.entity_id
_entity_poly.type
_entity_poly.pdbx_seq_one_letter_code
_entity_poly.pdbx_strand_id
1 'polypeptide(L)'
;TRMLPRPFWMMCTQIIMVVTFLLFATGLHSLIYVSTTLLGICYGVQFAVMIPTVSELFGLKDFGLMYNFMLMVNPIGAFFFSALLAGYVYDKEAERQNPGVLDPSNCFGPDCFRLTFYVCAMVCCCGTLICLVFIARIKPVYQMLYASGSFRHPRQQQLY
;
A
#
# COMPACT_ATOMS: atom_id res chain seq x y z
N THR A 1 -11.52 21.87 15.59
CA THR A 1 -11.73 20.42 15.76
C THR A 1 -10.57 19.73 15.07
N ARG A 2 -9.85 18.82 15.75
CA ARG A 2 -8.59 18.26 15.26
C ARG A 2 -8.84 17.43 13.99
N MET A 3 -8.67 18.03 12.80
CA MET A 3 -8.69 17.29 11.55
C MET A 3 -7.52 16.29 11.61
N LEU A 4 -7.87 15.03 11.87
CA LEU A 4 -6.95 13.91 11.75
C LEU A 4 -6.31 14.02 10.36
N PRO A 5 -4.98 14.22 10.27
CA PRO A 5 -4.35 14.38 8.97
C PRO A 5 -4.68 13.13 8.18
N ARG A 6 -5.27 13.28 6.99
CA ARG A 6 -5.56 12.17 6.03
C ARG A 6 -4.52 11.03 6.01
N PRO A 7 -3.20 11.29 6.13
CA PRO A 7 -2.20 10.20 6.21
C PRO A 7 -2.25 9.33 7.47
N PHE A 8 -2.93 9.72 8.55
CA PHE A 8 -3.20 8.84 9.70
C PHE A 8 -4.03 7.62 9.28
N TRP A 9 -5.04 7.82 8.44
CA TRP A 9 -5.87 6.73 7.92
C TRP A 9 -5.05 5.80 7.01
N MET A 10 -4.12 6.37 6.23
CA MET A 10 -3.17 5.61 5.42
C MET A 10 -2.22 4.76 6.28
N MET A 11 -1.77 5.27 7.43
CA MET A 11 -0.95 4.50 8.38
C MET A 11 -1.75 3.35 8.99
N CYS A 12 -3.00 3.60 9.42
CA CYS A 12 -3.86 2.55 9.97
C CYS A 12 -4.09 1.42 8.95
N THR A 13 -4.43 1.76 7.70
CA THR A 13 -4.61 0.73 6.67
C THR A 13 -3.32 0.00 6.37
N GLN A 14 -2.16 0.66 6.37
CA GLN A 14 -0.88 -0.01 6.15
C GLN A 14 -0.56 -1.05 7.24
N ILE A 15 -0.88 -0.76 8.50
CA ILE A 15 -0.74 -1.73 9.60
C ILE A 15 -1.69 -2.92 9.39
N ILE A 16 -2.94 -2.66 8.99
CA ILE A 16 -3.91 -3.72 8.70
C ILE A 16 -3.40 -4.59 7.52
N MET A 17 -2.80 -3.99 6.49
CA MET A 17 -2.21 -4.73 5.36
C MET A 17 -1.10 -5.70 5.80
N VAL A 18 -0.26 -5.32 6.77
CA VAL A 18 0.75 -6.24 7.35
C VAL A 18 0.08 -7.45 7.98
N VAL A 19 -0.96 -7.24 8.79
CA VAL A 19 -1.73 -8.33 9.41
C VAL A 19 -2.36 -9.22 8.34
N THR A 20 -2.94 -8.63 7.30
CA THR A 20 -3.54 -9.36 6.18
C THR A 20 -2.53 -10.27 5.46
N PHE A 21 -1.30 -9.81 5.21
CA PHE A 21 -0.26 -10.65 4.62
C PHE A 21 0.20 -11.79 5.54
N LEU A 22 0.24 -11.55 6.86
CA LEU A 22 0.51 -12.62 7.83
C LEU A 22 -0.62 -13.65 7.87
N LEU A 23 -1.88 -13.22 7.75
CA LEU A 23 -3.02 -14.12 7.65
C LEU A 23 -2.96 -14.96 6.36
N PHE A 24 -2.57 -14.39 5.22
CA PHE A 24 -2.32 -15.16 4.00
C PHE A 24 -1.26 -16.24 4.19
N ALA A 25 -0.21 -15.98 4.97
CA ALA A 25 0.84 -16.96 5.25
C ALA A 25 0.34 -18.17 6.07
N THR A 26 -0.79 -18.07 6.78
CA THR A 26 -1.37 -19.20 7.53
C THR A 26 -2.03 -20.24 6.64
N GLY A 27 -2.46 -19.86 5.43
CA GLY A 27 -2.97 -20.82 4.45
C GLY A 27 -4.32 -21.47 4.75
N LEU A 28 -5.06 -20.99 5.76
CA LEU A 28 -6.36 -21.55 6.11
C LEU A 28 -7.43 -21.09 5.10
N HIS A 29 -8.19 -22.04 4.54
CA HIS A 29 -9.23 -21.78 3.53
C HIS A 29 -10.27 -20.74 3.95
N SER A 30 -10.64 -20.68 5.23
CA SER A 30 -11.58 -19.66 5.73
C SER A 30 -10.94 -18.28 5.83
N LEU A 31 -9.65 -18.21 6.18
CA LEU A 31 -8.93 -16.95 6.37
C LEU A 31 -8.54 -16.29 5.05
N ILE A 32 -8.32 -17.03 3.96
CA ILE A 32 -7.97 -16.43 2.67
C ILE A 32 -9.10 -15.56 2.10
N TYR A 33 -10.37 -15.91 2.31
CA TYR A 33 -11.52 -15.09 1.89
C TYR A 33 -11.60 -13.79 2.70
N VAL A 34 -11.44 -13.90 4.03
CA VAL A 34 -11.44 -12.74 4.93
C VAL A 34 -10.24 -11.82 4.63
N SER A 35 -9.07 -12.40 4.39
CA SER A 35 -7.85 -11.65 4.11
C SER A 35 -7.95 -10.91 2.77
N THR A 36 -8.49 -11.54 1.73
CA THR A 36 -8.66 -10.90 0.41
C THR A 36 -9.63 -9.72 0.46
N THR A 37 -10.76 -9.88 1.17
CA THR A 37 -11.73 -8.78 1.33
C THR A 37 -11.14 -7.62 2.13
N LEU A 38 -10.41 -7.92 3.21
CA LEU A 38 -9.71 -6.92 4.02
C LEU A 38 -8.62 -6.19 3.22
N LEU A 39 -7.85 -6.92 2.41
CA LEU A 39 -6.83 -6.37 1.51
C LEU A 39 -7.45 -5.37 0.53
N GLY A 40 -8.56 -5.75 -0.11
CA GLY A 40 -9.26 -4.91 -1.08
C GLY A 40 -9.79 -3.61 -0.47
N ILE A 41 -10.40 -3.69 0.72
CA ILE A 41 -10.89 -2.49 1.44
C ILE A 41 -9.74 -1.56 1.77
N CYS A 42 -8.65 -2.08 2.35
CA CYS A 42 -7.49 -1.27 2.74
C CYS A 42 -6.82 -0.62 1.53
N TYR A 43 -6.65 -1.36 0.43
CA TYR A 43 -6.07 -0.82 -0.80
C TYR A 43 -6.94 0.26 -1.43
N GLY A 44 -8.26 0.07 -1.48
CA GLY A 44 -9.19 1.08 -1.99
C GLY A 44 -9.14 2.38 -1.19
N VAL A 45 -9.06 2.27 0.14
CA VAL A 45 -8.85 3.42 1.02
C VAL A 45 -7.53 4.13 0.74
N GLN A 46 -6.43 3.40 0.57
CA GLN A 46 -5.13 4.01 0.27
C GLN A 46 -5.16 4.77 -1.04
N PHE A 47 -5.78 4.20 -2.08
CA PHE A 47 -5.92 4.85 -3.38
C PHE A 47 -6.77 6.13 -3.29
N ALA A 48 -7.88 6.08 -2.54
CA ALA A 48 -8.76 7.23 -2.31
C ALA A 48 -8.08 8.36 -1.53
N VAL A 49 -7.13 8.06 -0.65
CA VAL A 49 -6.33 9.07 0.08
C VAL A 49 -5.16 9.58 -0.75
N MET A 50 -4.53 8.73 -1.56
CA MET A 50 -3.35 9.07 -2.36
C MET A 50 -3.64 10.14 -3.41
N ILE A 51 -4.71 9.98 -4.21
CA ILE A 51 -5.07 10.91 -5.29
C ILE A 51 -5.22 12.37 -4.79
N PRO A 52 -6.04 12.67 -3.77
CA PRO A 52 -6.21 14.04 -3.32
C PRO A 52 -4.93 14.59 -2.67
N THR A 53 -4.16 13.74 -1.98
CA THR A 53 -2.88 14.15 -1.36
C THR A 53 -1.89 14.63 -2.42
N VAL A 54 -1.81 13.97 -3.57
CA VAL A 54 -0.95 14.38 -4.69
C VAL A 54 -1.41 15.69 -5.30
N SER A 55 -2.72 15.86 -5.51
CA SER A 55 -3.27 17.12 -6.05
C SER A 55 -3.08 18.31 -5.11
N GLU A 56 -3.09 18.08 -3.79
CA GLU A 56 -2.83 19.11 -2.78
C GLU A 56 -1.34 19.49 -2.73
N LEU A 57 -0.43 18.52 -2.91
CA LEU A 57 1.02 18.75 -2.75
C LEU A 57 1.68 19.36 -3.99
N PHE A 58 1.29 18.93 -5.19
CA PHE A 58 1.90 19.36 -6.45
C PHE A 58 1.05 20.35 -7.24
N GLY A 59 -0.21 20.56 -6.84
CA GLY A 59 -1.16 21.37 -7.59
C GLY A 59 -1.63 20.70 -8.88
N LEU A 60 -2.63 21.31 -9.52
CA LEU A 60 -3.31 20.74 -10.70
C LEU A 60 -2.50 20.82 -11.99
N LYS A 61 -1.46 21.67 -12.04
CA LYS A 61 -0.72 21.96 -13.27
C LYS A 61 0.12 20.77 -13.74
N ASP A 62 0.80 20.09 -12.82
CA ASP A 62 1.67 18.93 -13.12
C ASP A 62 1.12 17.61 -12.54
N PHE A 63 -0.16 17.58 -12.15
CA PHE A 63 -0.81 16.41 -11.56
C PHE A 63 -0.72 15.17 -12.47
N GLY A 64 -0.95 15.36 -13.78
CA GLY A 64 -0.91 14.27 -14.75
C GLY A 64 0.46 13.59 -14.81
N LEU A 65 1.55 14.35 -14.76
CA LEU A 65 2.90 13.79 -14.78
C LEU A 65 3.18 12.96 -13.52
N MET A 66 2.89 13.52 -12.34
CA MET A 66 3.13 12.84 -11.06
C MET A 66 2.26 11.60 -10.89
N TYR A 67 1.00 11.65 -11.33
CA TYR A 67 0.10 10.49 -11.30
C TYR A 67 0.60 9.35 -12.19
N ASN A 68 1.11 9.67 -13.40
CA ASN A 68 1.70 8.66 -14.28
C ASN A 68 2.95 8.00 -13.66
N PHE A 69 3.81 8.78 -12.99
CA PHE A 69 4.94 8.21 -12.24
C PHE A 69 4.50 7.25 -11.13
N MET A 70 3.43 7.59 -10.39
CA MET A 70 2.86 6.67 -9.39
C MET A 70 2.29 5.41 -10.04
N LEU A 71 1.66 5.53 -11.21
CA LEU A 71 1.15 4.37 -11.93
C LEU A 71 2.27 3.42 -12.38
N MET A 72 3.48 3.92 -12.67
CA MET A 72 4.62 3.06 -13.02
C MET A 72 5.04 2.11 -11.88
N VAL A 73 4.67 2.41 -10.64
CA VAL A 73 4.95 1.52 -9.50
C VAL A 73 4.18 0.20 -9.62
N ASN A 74 2.98 0.19 -10.23
CA ASN A 74 2.20 -1.04 -10.42
C ASN A 74 2.92 -2.10 -11.28
N PRO A 75 3.35 -1.82 -12.52
CA PRO A 75 4.06 -2.80 -13.34
C PRO A 75 5.41 -3.18 -12.72
N ILE A 76 6.12 -2.24 -12.10
CA ILE A 76 7.38 -2.54 -11.39
C ILE A 76 7.13 -3.52 -10.24
N GLY A 77 6.11 -3.26 -9.41
CA GLY A 77 5.73 -4.14 -8.31
C GLY A 77 5.31 -5.52 -8.79
N ALA A 78 4.47 -5.59 -9.82
CA ALA A 78 4.05 -6.86 -10.41
C ALA A 78 5.24 -7.66 -10.96
N PHE A 79 6.20 -7.01 -11.60
CA PHE A 79 7.41 -7.67 -12.12
C PHE A 79 8.27 -8.26 -10.99
N PHE A 80 8.58 -7.48 -9.95
CA PHE A 80 9.44 -7.96 -8.85
C PHE A 80 8.75 -8.99 -7.96
N PHE A 81 7.52 -8.72 -7.50
CA PHE A 81 6.85 -9.57 -6.52
C PHE A 81 6.15 -10.77 -7.14
N SER A 82 5.55 -10.61 -8.33
CA SER A 82 4.81 -11.68 -8.99
C SER A 82 5.73 -12.48 -9.92
N ALA A 83 6.27 -11.84 -10.97
CA ALA A 83 7.01 -12.58 -12.00
C ALA A 83 8.32 -13.16 -11.47
N LEU A 84 9.09 -12.38 -10.70
CA LEU A 84 10.41 -12.81 -10.24
C LEU A 84 10.33 -13.61 -8.93
N LEU A 85 9.75 -13.02 -7.87
CA LEU A 85 9.73 -13.65 -6.55
C LEU A 85 8.75 -14.83 -6.48
N ALA A 86 7.48 -14.62 -6.82
CA ALA A 86 6.47 -15.67 -6.71
C ALA A 86 6.73 -16.82 -7.70
N GLY A 87 7.16 -16.53 -8.92
CA GLY A 87 7.59 -17.55 -9.90
C GLY A 87 8.74 -18.39 -9.40
N TYR A 88 9.85 -17.76 -8.95
CA TYR A 88 11.01 -18.48 -8.44
C TYR A 88 10.69 -19.38 -7.23
N VAL A 89 9.89 -18.88 -6.28
CA VAL A 89 9.49 -19.65 -5.10
C VAL A 89 8.57 -20.81 -5.49
N TYR A 90 7.64 -20.58 -6.41
CA TYR A 90 6.71 -21.60 -6.89
C TYR A 90 7.45 -22.75 -7.58
N ASP A 91 8.34 -22.45 -8.51
CA ASP A 91 9.10 -23.46 -9.27
C ASP A 91 9.96 -24.31 -8.32
N LYS A 92 10.62 -23.66 -7.35
CA LYS A 92 11.44 -24.35 -6.34
C LYS A 92 10.62 -25.29 -5.44
N GLU A 93 9.44 -24.89 -5.00
CA GLU A 93 8.59 -25.75 -4.17
C GLU A 93 7.87 -26.82 -5.02
N ALA A 94 7.58 -26.55 -6.29
CA ALA A 94 7.02 -27.52 -7.23
C ALA A 94 7.99 -28.70 -7.47
N GLU A 95 9.28 -28.42 -7.66
CA GLU A 95 10.35 -29.42 -7.76
C GLU A 95 10.45 -30.27 -6.49
N ARG A 96 10.29 -29.65 -5.32
CA ARG A 96 10.36 -30.33 -4.03
C ARG A 96 9.16 -31.25 -3.79
N GLN A 97 7.97 -30.85 -4.21
CA GLN A 97 6.73 -31.63 -4.03
C GLN A 97 6.65 -32.82 -5.01
N ASN A 98 7.28 -32.75 -6.18
CA ASN A 98 7.23 -33.80 -7.21
C ASN A 98 8.65 -34.29 -7.60
N PRO A 99 9.40 -34.92 -6.67
CA PRO A 99 10.75 -35.38 -6.98
C PRO A 99 10.74 -36.47 -8.06
N GLY A 100 11.42 -36.22 -9.18
CA GLY A 100 11.60 -37.20 -10.27
C GLY A 100 10.62 -37.08 -11.44
N VAL A 101 9.73 -36.07 -11.46
CA VAL A 101 8.91 -35.74 -12.63
C VAL A 101 9.68 -34.70 -13.47
N LEU A 102 9.85 -34.97 -14.77
CA LEU A 102 10.59 -34.11 -15.71
C LEU A 102 10.00 -32.69 -15.83
N ASP A 103 8.71 -32.54 -15.53
CA ASP A 103 8.00 -31.27 -15.42
C ASP A 103 7.09 -31.30 -14.17
N PRO A 104 7.50 -30.75 -13.01
CA PRO A 104 6.65 -30.64 -11.83
C PRO A 104 5.53 -29.64 -12.12
N SER A 105 4.45 -30.13 -12.73
CA SER A 105 3.48 -29.29 -13.42
C SER A 105 2.72 -28.31 -12.52
N ASN A 106 2.59 -28.57 -11.20
CA ASN A 106 1.97 -27.63 -10.27
C ASN A 106 2.43 -27.81 -8.80
N CYS A 107 2.49 -26.70 -8.06
CA CYS A 107 2.62 -26.67 -6.60
C CYS A 107 1.25 -26.42 -5.96
N PHE A 108 0.88 -27.26 -4.99
CA PHE A 108 -0.40 -27.13 -4.29
C PHE A 108 -0.20 -26.81 -2.82
N GLY A 109 -1.05 -25.91 -2.32
CA GLY A 109 -1.12 -25.54 -0.91
C GLY A 109 -0.51 -24.17 -0.61
N PRO A 110 -0.65 -23.72 0.64
CA PRO A 110 -0.21 -22.40 1.06
C PRO A 110 1.30 -22.26 1.16
N ASP A 111 2.03 -23.36 1.30
CA ASP A 111 3.49 -23.36 1.42
C ASP A 111 4.17 -22.87 0.13
N CYS A 112 3.55 -23.06 -1.04
CA CYS A 112 4.07 -22.61 -2.34
C CYS A 112 4.30 -21.09 -2.44
N PHE A 113 3.53 -20.28 -1.69
CA PHE A 113 3.65 -18.82 -1.70
C PHE A 113 3.88 -18.22 -0.31
N ARG A 114 4.10 -19.06 0.71
CA ARG A 114 4.25 -18.61 2.09
C ARG A 114 5.41 -17.64 2.27
N LEU A 115 6.54 -17.93 1.61
CA LEU A 115 7.71 -17.05 1.63
C LEU A 115 7.43 -15.70 0.97
N THR A 116 6.70 -15.70 -0.16
CA THR A 116 6.27 -14.47 -0.85
C THR A 116 5.42 -13.60 0.07
N PHE A 117 4.46 -14.17 0.81
CA PHE A 117 3.64 -13.42 1.76
C PHE A 117 4.46 -12.82 2.91
N TYR A 118 5.46 -13.54 3.43
CA TYR A 118 6.38 -12.99 4.44
C TYR A 118 7.20 -11.81 3.90
N VAL A 119 7.72 -11.93 2.67
CA VAL A 119 8.46 -10.83 2.03
C VAL A 119 7.56 -9.61 1.83
N CYS A 120 6.33 -9.80 1.35
CA CYS A 120 5.35 -8.72 1.22
C CYS A 120 5.03 -8.06 2.57
N ALA A 121 4.91 -8.85 3.64
CA ALA A 121 4.72 -8.33 5.00
C ALA A 121 5.92 -7.46 5.45
N MET A 122 7.15 -7.93 5.21
CA MET A 122 8.37 -7.16 5.53
C MET A 122 8.45 -5.84 4.75
N VAL A 123 8.13 -5.88 3.45
CA VAL A 123 8.08 -4.67 2.62
C VAL A 123 7.00 -3.71 3.14
N CYS A 124 5.84 -4.22 3.57
CA CYS A 124 4.79 -3.40 4.16
C CYS A 124 5.18 -2.81 5.52
N CYS A 125 5.98 -3.52 6.33
CA CYS A 125 6.60 -3.00 7.56
C CYS A 125 7.57 -1.85 7.24
N CYS A 126 8.44 -2.01 6.24
CA CYS A 126 9.30 -0.92 5.79
C CYS A 126 8.48 0.27 5.27
N GLY A 127 7.40 0.01 4.52
CA GLY A 127 6.47 1.02 4.05
C GLY A 127 5.78 1.78 5.19
N THR A 128 5.33 1.10 6.24
CA THR A 128 4.76 1.75 7.44
C THR A 128 5.77 2.66 8.13
N LEU A 129 7.03 2.22 8.25
CA LEU A 129 8.10 3.05 8.83
C LEU A 129 8.36 4.30 7.99
N ILE A 130 8.42 4.17 6.66
CA ILE A 130 8.58 5.32 5.76
C ILE A 130 7.38 6.27 5.86
N CYS A 131 6.15 5.74 5.88
CA CYS A 131 4.94 6.53 6.09
C CYS A 131 4.97 7.27 7.44
N LEU A 132 5.42 6.61 8.51
CA LEU A 132 5.61 7.22 9.83
C LEU A 132 6.58 8.38 9.81
N VAL A 133 7.74 8.20 9.17
CA VAL A 133 8.74 9.26 8.98
C VAL A 133 8.15 10.40 8.16
N PHE A 134 7.45 10.11 7.07
CA PHE A 134 6.80 11.11 6.24
C PHE A 134 5.76 11.93 7.03
N ILE A 135 4.90 11.27 7.81
CA ILE A 135 3.95 11.94 8.70
C ILE A 135 4.68 12.82 9.72
N ALA A 136 5.74 12.31 10.34
CA ALA A 136 6.53 13.07 11.32
C ALA A 136 7.17 14.32 10.70
N ARG A 137 7.63 14.24 9.44
CA ARG A 137 8.19 15.38 8.69
C ARG A 137 7.13 16.38 8.23
N ILE A 138 5.92 15.93 7.94
CA ILE A 138 4.80 16.80 7.53
C ILE A 138 4.14 17.48 8.72
N LYS A 139 4.15 16.85 9.90
CA LYS A 139 3.59 17.42 11.14
C LYS A 139 4.01 18.88 11.42
N PRO A 140 5.29 19.28 11.34
CA PRO A 140 5.67 20.69 11.55
C PRO A 140 5.10 21.62 10.47
N VAL A 141 5.04 21.19 9.21
CA VAL A 141 4.45 21.98 8.10
C VAL A 141 2.95 22.15 8.28
N TYR A 142 2.24 21.08 8.67
CA TYR A 142 0.83 21.15 9.02
C TYR A 142 0.60 22.02 10.26
N GLN A 143 1.44 21.91 11.30
CA GLN A 143 1.36 22.79 12.45
C GLN A 143 1.59 24.25 12.08
N MET A 144 2.50 24.55 11.14
CA MET A 144 2.73 25.90 10.65
C MET A 144 1.53 26.43 9.83
N LEU A 145 0.91 25.59 8.99
CA LEU A 145 -0.28 25.93 8.21
C LEU A 145 -1.52 26.18 9.11
N TYR A 146 -1.70 25.37 10.16
CA TYR A 146 -2.81 25.55 11.11
C TYR A 146 -2.52 26.64 12.16
N ALA A 147 -1.26 26.88 12.54
CA ALA A 147 -0.87 28.01 13.38
C ALA A 147 -0.98 29.34 12.62
N SER A 148 -0.69 29.33 11.31
CA SER A 148 -0.97 30.44 10.38
C SER A 148 -2.45 30.47 9.94
N GLY A 149 -3.29 29.58 10.49
CA GLY A 149 -4.70 29.42 10.13
C GLY A 149 -5.67 30.34 10.89
N SER A 150 -5.16 31.41 11.51
CA SER A 150 -5.95 32.63 11.75
C SER A 150 -5.72 33.64 10.61
N PHE A 151 -5.66 33.19 9.36
CA PHE A 151 -5.76 34.08 8.21
C PHE A 151 -7.20 34.06 7.67
N ARG A 152 -7.99 34.98 8.22
CA ARG A 152 -8.85 35.91 7.50
C ARG A 152 -9.22 35.45 6.07
N HIS A 153 -10.44 34.97 5.90
CA HIS A 153 -11.16 35.15 4.64
C HIS A 153 -11.02 36.62 4.20
N PRO A 154 -10.51 36.94 3.01
CA PRO A 154 -10.98 38.14 2.35
C PRO A 154 -12.45 37.87 2.07
N ARG A 155 -13.28 38.52 2.87
CA ARG A 155 -14.70 38.74 2.59
C ARG A 155 -14.77 39.46 1.23
N GLN A 156 -14.93 38.73 0.14
CA GLN A 156 -15.49 39.28 -1.09
C GLN A 156 -16.95 38.86 -1.18
N GLN A 157 -17.75 39.49 -0.34
CA GLN A 157 -19.12 39.86 -0.69
C GLN A 157 -19.18 41.38 -0.67
N GLN A 158 -20.00 41.93 -1.58
CA GLN A 158 -20.39 43.34 -1.81
C GLN A 158 -19.66 43.98 -3.02
N LEU A 159 -20.29 43.95 -4.20
CA LEU A 159 -21.31 44.92 -4.69
C LEU A 159 -20.64 46.02 -5.54
N TYR A 160 -20.53 45.79 -6.85
CA TYR A 160 -21.14 46.60 -7.93
C TYR A 160 -20.88 45.94 -9.29
#